data_AF-A0A8C2ZPZ7-F1
#
_entry.id   AF-A0A8C2ZPZ7-F1
#
_cell.length_a   1.000
_cell.length_b   1.000
_cell.length_c   1.000
_cell.angle_alpha   90.00
_cell.angle_beta   90.00
_cell.angle_gamma   90.00
#
_symmetry.space_group_name_H-M   'P 1'
#
loop_
_entity.id
_entity.type
_entity.pdbx_description
1 polymer ?
#
loop_
_entity_poly.entity_id
_entity_poly.type
_entity_poly.pdbx_seq_one_letter_code
_entity_poly.pdbx_strand_id
1 'polypeptide(L)'
;MTNTPVVVREGATVYATGTYAQVEDSQLLEQLMSSVGFCTEVEEDLIDAVTGLSGSGPAYAFTALDALADGGVKMGLPRRLAVRLGAQALLGAAKMLLDSEQHPGQLKDNVCSPGGATIHALHVMESGGFRSLLINAVEASCIRTRELQYLADQERISPAAIKKTTLDQVLQQPGVTVSGGANGNSRSGLSLFNNLF
;
A
#
# COMPACT_ATOMS: atom_id res chain seq x y z
N MET A 1 2.06 -0.06 6.66
CA MET A 1 1.70 0.01 5.22
C MET A 1 1.92 -1.34 4.57
N THR A 2 1.01 -1.79 3.69
CA THR A 2 1.11 -3.06 2.95
C THR A 2 0.63 -2.88 1.51
N ASN A 3 0.72 -3.92 0.68
CA ASN A 3 0.32 -3.87 -0.73
C ASN A 3 -0.48 -5.11 -1.17
N THR A 4 -1.15 -5.03 -2.33
CA THR A 4 -2.07 -6.07 -2.80
C THR A 4 -1.47 -7.47 -3.04
N PRO A 5 -0.17 -7.64 -3.39
CA PRO A 5 0.46 -8.95 -3.50
C PRO A 5 0.41 -9.87 -2.26
N VAL A 6 -0.02 -9.38 -1.09
CA VAL A 6 -0.37 -10.24 0.06
C VAL A 6 -1.35 -11.37 -0.32
N VAL A 7 -2.21 -11.15 -1.33
CA VAL A 7 -3.16 -12.16 -1.83
C VAL A 7 -2.48 -13.41 -2.42
N VAL A 8 -1.25 -13.27 -2.90
CA VAL A 8 -0.40 -14.39 -3.36
C VAL A 8 0.77 -14.66 -2.42
N ARG A 9 0.73 -14.09 -1.20
CA ARG A 9 1.74 -14.23 -0.16
C ARG A 9 3.13 -13.66 -0.51
N GLU A 10 3.16 -12.68 -1.41
CA GLU A 10 4.38 -11.97 -1.84
C GLU A 10 4.26 -10.47 -1.53
N GLY A 11 3.57 -10.12 -0.43
CA GLY A 11 3.40 -8.76 0.01
C GLY A 11 4.72 -8.11 0.47
N ALA A 12 4.76 -6.78 0.45
CA ALA A 12 5.81 -6.00 1.10
C ALA A 12 5.15 -5.09 2.13
N THR A 13 5.38 -5.40 3.41
CA THR A 13 4.77 -4.72 4.54
C THR A 13 5.85 -4.06 5.39
N VAL A 14 5.55 -2.84 5.85
CA VAL A 14 6.30 -2.21 6.94
C VAL A 14 5.34 -1.75 8.01
N TYR A 15 5.80 -1.63 9.24
CA TYR A 15 5.02 -1.11 10.35
C TYR A 15 5.88 -0.25 11.29
N ALA A 16 5.21 0.62 12.04
CA ALA A 16 5.78 1.39 13.14
C ALA A 16 4.87 1.22 14.36
N THR A 17 5.46 1.16 15.56
CA THR A 17 4.71 0.96 16.80
C THR A 17 4.31 2.30 17.44
N GLY A 18 3.06 2.42 17.87
CA GLY A 18 2.59 3.59 18.63
C GLY A 18 3.09 3.62 20.08
N THR A 19 2.92 4.76 20.75
CA THR A 19 3.46 5.04 22.10
C THR A 19 3.13 4.01 23.18
N TYR A 20 2.02 3.30 23.05
CA TYR A 20 1.53 2.33 24.06
C TYR A 20 1.60 0.88 23.60
N ALA A 21 2.09 0.62 22.39
CA ALA A 21 2.26 -0.73 21.88
C ALA A 21 3.34 -1.46 22.70
N GLN A 22 3.04 -2.69 23.10
CA GLN A 22 4.01 -3.53 23.78
C GLN A 22 4.87 -4.29 22.78
N VAL A 23 5.96 -4.87 23.25
CA VAL A 23 6.87 -5.68 22.42
C VAL A 23 6.13 -6.88 21.81
N GLU A 24 5.21 -7.47 22.58
CA GLU A 24 4.39 -8.60 22.14
C GLU A 24 3.42 -8.22 21.00
N ASP A 25 2.94 -6.98 20.98
CA ASP A 25 2.07 -6.47 19.90
C ASP A 25 2.85 -6.37 18.59
N SER A 26 4.08 -5.85 18.65
CA SER A 26 5.00 -5.76 17.50
C SER A 26 5.32 -7.15 16.95
N GLN A 27 5.69 -8.09 17.82
CA GLN A 27 5.99 -9.47 17.43
C GLN A 27 4.79 -10.18 16.81
N LEU A 28 3.59 -9.99 17.37
CA LEU A 28 2.36 -10.56 16.83
C LEU A 28 2.06 -10.01 15.42
N LEU A 29 2.18 -8.70 15.24
CA LEU A 29 1.98 -8.06 13.95
C LEU A 29 2.99 -8.55 12.90
N GLU A 30 4.26 -8.60 13.27
CA GLU A 30 5.32 -9.06 12.37
C GLU A 30 5.10 -10.53 11.97
N GLN A 31 4.77 -11.41 12.92
CA GLN A 31 4.45 -12.82 12.62
C GLN A 31 3.25 -12.95 11.69
N LEU A 32 2.19 -12.18 11.95
CA LEU A 32 0.98 -12.21 11.12
C LEU A 32 1.26 -11.75 9.70
N MET A 33 1.92 -10.59 9.54
CA MET A 33 2.18 -10.01 8.22
C MET A 33 3.27 -10.78 7.46
N SER A 34 4.23 -11.40 8.15
CA SER A 34 5.23 -12.29 7.54
C SER A 34 4.62 -13.55 6.95
N SER A 35 3.42 -13.95 7.39
CA SER A 35 2.72 -15.10 6.79
C SER A 35 2.25 -14.87 5.35
N VAL A 36 2.16 -13.60 4.93
CA VAL A 36 1.68 -13.15 3.61
C VAL A 36 2.70 -12.33 2.81
N GLY A 37 3.96 -12.29 3.23
CA GLY A 37 5.03 -11.63 2.49
C GLY A 37 6.19 -11.17 3.36
N PHE A 38 7.01 -10.26 2.84
CA PHE A 38 8.05 -9.57 3.59
C PHE A 38 7.42 -8.59 4.59
N CYS A 39 7.91 -8.58 5.82
CA CYS A 39 7.53 -7.64 6.87
C CYS A 39 8.78 -7.17 7.62
N THR A 40 8.84 -5.89 7.97
CA THR A 40 9.88 -5.33 8.84
C THR A 40 9.37 -4.09 9.56
N GLU A 41 9.89 -3.83 10.75
CA GLU A 41 9.70 -2.57 11.46
C GLU A 41 10.48 -1.44 10.80
N VAL A 42 9.92 -0.23 10.81
CA VAL A 42 10.54 1.02 10.35
C VAL A 42 10.07 2.19 11.24
N GLU A 43 10.78 3.32 11.17
CA GLU A 43 10.30 4.58 11.75
C GLU A 43 9.05 5.08 10.99
N GLU A 44 8.12 5.71 11.72
CA GLU A 44 6.82 6.15 11.17
C GLU A 44 7.00 7.17 10.03
N ASP A 45 8.02 8.03 10.10
CA ASP A 45 8.33 9.05 9.10
C ASP A 45 8.78 8.48 7.74
N LEU A 46 9.17 7.20 7.69
CA LEU A 46 9.50 6.49 6.46
C LEU A 46 8.27 5.92 5.75
N ILE A 47 7.14 5.76 6.43
CA ILE A 47 5.96 5.06 5.89
C ILE A 47 5.42 5.71 4.62
N ASP A 48 5.45 7.04 4.50
CA ASP A 48 5.03 7.75 3.29
C ASP A 48 5.91 7.41 2.08
N ALA A 49 7.22 7.32 2.30
CA ALA A 49 8.17 6.95 1.25
C ALA A 49 7.99 5.49 0.84
N VAL A 50 7.77 4.58 1.81
CA VAL A 50 7.45 3.18 1.52
C VAL A 50 6.13 3.07 0.75
N THR A 51 5.13 3.89 1.07
CA THR A 51 3.86 3.97 0.30
C THR A 51 4.13 4.29 -1.16
N GLY A 52 4.98 5.30 -1.43
CA GLY A 52 5.36 5.65 -2.80
C GLY A 52 6.13 4.56 -3.54
N LEU A 53 6.92 3.74 -2.83
CA LEU A 53 7.73 2.68 -3.44
C LEU A 53 6.96 1.36 -3.59
N SER A 54 6.62 0.69 -2.48
CA SER A 54 6.06 -0.67 -2.50
C SER A 54 4.54 -0.70 -2.35
N GLY A 55 3.92 0.36 -1.81
CA GLY A 55 2.46 0.51 -1.75
C GLY A 55 1.86 0.70 -3.14
N SER A 56 2.33 1.73 -3.84
CA SER A 56 1.98 2.02 -5.24
C SER A 56 2.73 1.16 -6.27
N GLY A 57 3.83 0.53 -5.86
CA GLY A 57 4.71 -0.30 -6.70
C GLY A 57 4.02 -1.33 -7.60
N PRO A 58 3.05 -2.12 -7.12
CA PRO A 58 2.31 -3.06 -7.96
C PRO A 58 1.62 -2.40 -9.16
N ALA A 59 1.08 -1.19 -9.01
CA ALA A 59 0.44 -0.47 -10.12
C ALA A 59 1.47 -0.06 -11.20
N TYR A 60 2.68 0.33 -10.79
CA TYR A 60 3.78 0.60 -11.72
C TYR A 60 4.17 -0.66 -12.50
N ALA A 61 4.27 -1.80 -11.80
CA ALA A 61 4.57 -3.09 -12.41
C ALA A 61 3.49 -3.53 -13.41
N PHE A 62 2.20 -3.38 -13.08
CA PHE A 62 1.11 -3.69 -14.01
C PHE A 62 1.11 -2.78 -15.25
N THR A 63 1.38 -1.48 -15.07
CA THR A 63 1.52 -0.54 -16.18
C THR A 63 2.68 -0.95 -17.11
N ALA A 64 3.83 -1.33 -16.54
CA ALA A 64 4.96 -1.82 -17.31
C ALA A 64 4.65 -3.14 -18.05
N LEU A 65 3.95 -4.07 -17.41
CA LEU A 65 3.56 -5.35 -18.01
C LEU A 65 2.63 -5.18 -19.20
N ASP A 66 1.67 -4.26 -19.12
CA ASP A 66 0.77 -3.97 -20.22
C ASP A 66 1.52 -3.37 -21.43
N ALA A 67 2.40 -2.40 -21.16
CA ALA A 67 3.26 -1.79 -22.19
C ALA A 67 4.25 -2.80 -22.82
N LEU A 68 4.84 -3.69 -22.02
CA LEU A 68 5.72 -4.76 -22.52
C LEU A 68 4.93 -5.75 -23.38
N ALA A 69 3.70 -6.08 -22.99
CA ALA A 69 2.83 -6.96 -23.78
C ALA A 69 2.45 -6.30 -25.11
N ASP A 70 2.14 -5.00 -25.13
CA ASP A 70 1.91 -4.20 -26.35
C ASP A 70 3.13 -4.23 -27.26
N GLY A 71 4.33 -4.03 -26.70
CA GLY A 71 5.59 -4.14 -27.44
C GLY A 71 5.76 -5.53 -28.08
N GLY A 72 5.49 -6.60 -27.32
CA GLY A 72 5.53 -7.97 -27.84
C GLY A 72 4.53 -8.21 -28.98
N VAL A 73 3.30 -7.72 -28.85
CA VAL A 73 2.27 -7.82 -29.90
C VAL A 73 2.68 -7.04 -31.14
N LYS A 74 3.23 -5.83 -30.99
CA LYS A 74 3.75 -5.03 -32.10
C LYS A 74 4.85 -5.77 -32.88
N MET A 75 5.63 -6.62 -32.19
CA MET A 75 6.66 -7.45 -32.81
C MET A 75 6.16 -8.84 -33.26
N GLY A 76 4.85 -9.08 -33.24
CA GLY A 76 4.21 -10.27 -33.80
C GLY A 76 3.84 -11.38 -32.81
N LEU A 77 4.01 -11.17 -31.50
CA LEU A 77 3.59 -12.17 -30.51
C LEU A 77 2.07 -12.18 -30.30
N PRO A 78 1.45 -13.35 -30.10
CA PRO A 78 0.08 -13.42 -29.61
C PRO A 78 -0.03 -12.76 -28.22
N ARG A 79 -1.06 -11.94 -27.99
CA ARG A 79 -1.27 -11.19 -26.74
C ARG A 79 -1.10 -12.05 -25.48
N ARG A 80 -1.72 -13.23 -25.46
CA ARG A 80 -1.65 -14.15 -24.30
C ARG A 80 -0.21 -14.57 -23.99
N LEU A 81 0.59 -14.85 -25.02
CA LEU A 81 1.99 -15.22 -24.86
C LEU A 81 2.83 -14.01 -24.40
N ALA A 82 2.60 -12.84 -24.99
CA ALA A 82 3.32 -11.62 -24.62
C ALA A 82 3.13 -11.25 -23.14
N VAL A 83 1.88 -11.27 -22.65
CA VAL A 83 1.58 -11.05 -21.22
C VAL A 83 2.28 -12.08 -20.33
N ARG A 84 2.22 -13.38 -20.70
CA ARG A 84 2.84 -14.45 -19.90
C ARG A 84 4.36 -14.31 -19.83
N LEU A 85 5.01 -14.03 -20.96
CA LEU A 85 6.48 -13.87 -21.02
C LEU A 85 6.93 -12.61 -20.26
N GLY A 86 6.23 -11.48 -20.42
CA GLY A 86 6.53 -10.26 -19.67
C GLY A 86 6.42 -10.45 -18.16
N ALA A 87 5.32 -11.08 -17.70
CA ALA A 87 5.12 -11.38 -16.28
C ALA A 87 6.21 -12.31 -15.72
N GLN A 88 6.56 -13.36 -16.46
CA GLN A 88 7.62 -14.29 -16.06
C GLN A 88 9.00 -13.62 -16.02
N ALA A 89 9.29 -12.71 -16.95
CA ALA A 89 10.55 -11.97 -17.00
C ALA A 89 10.70 -11.03 -15.79
N LEU A 90 9.67 -10.26 -15.45
CA LEU A 90 9.71 -9.39 -14.27
C LEU A 90 9.81 -10.18 -12.96
N LEU A 91 9.05 -11.28 -12.82
CA LEU A 91 9.13 -12.15 -11.65
C LEU A 91 10.54 -12.73 -11.50
N GLY A 92 11.11 -13.26 -12.58
CA GLY A 92 12.46 -13.84 -12.57
C GLY A 92 13.52 -12.80 -12.22
N ALA A 93 13.47 -11.61 -12.82
CA ALA A 93 14.43 -10.53 -12.54
C ALA A 93 14.34 -10.03 -11.09
N ALA A 94 13.13 -9.87 -10.56
CA ALA A 94 12.94 -9.48 -9.16
C ALA A 94 13.50 -10.55 -8.20
N LYS A 95 13.18 -11.82 -8.47
CA LYS A 95 13.71 -12.94 -7.67
C LYS A 95 15.24 -13.02 -7.72
N MET A 96 15.84 -12.87 -8.90
CA MET A 96 17.29 -12.84 -9.05
C MET A 96 17.94 -11.75 -8.21
N LEU A 97 17.32 -10.57 -8.09
CA LEU A 97 17.85 -9.50 -7.25
C LEU A 97 17.71 -9.82 -5.75
N LEU A 98 16.58 -10.39 -5.33
CA LEU A 98 16.34 -10.76 -3.93
C LEU A 98 17.28 -11.87 -3.44
N ASP A 99 17.62 -12.82 -4.32
CA ASP A 99 18.49 -13.96 -4.00
C ASP A 99 20.00 -13.64 -4.21
N SER A 100 20.35 -12.41 -4.61
CA SER A 100 21.70 -12.00 -4.99
C SER A 100 22.25 -10.90 -4.09
N GLU A 101 23.54 -10.96 -3.77
CA GLU A 101 24.27 -9.87 -3.09
C GLU A 101 24.78 -8.80 -4.06
N GLN A 102 24.65 -9.01 -5.37
CA GLN A 102 25.11 -8.08 -6.40
C GLN A 102 24.18 -6.87 -6.56
N HIS A 103 24.77 -5.69 -6.79
CA HIS A 103 24.03 -4.48 -7.15
C HIS A 103 23.18 -4.70 -8.44
N PRO A 104 21.94 -4.16 -8.55
CA PRO A 104 21.09 -4.35 -9.73
C PRO A 104 21.74 -3.87 -11.04
N GLY A 105 22.64 -2.88 -10.96
CA GLY A 105 23.47 -2.45 -12.10
C GLY A 105 24.37 -3.56 -12.64
N GLN A 106 24.95 -4.38 -11.76
CA GLN A 106 25.78 -5.52 -12.16
C GLN A 106 24.93 -6.63 -12.79
N LEU A 107 23.76 -6.94 -12.21
CA LEU A 107 22.84 -7.90 -12.82
C LEU A 107 22.39 -7.45 -14.22
N LYS A 108 22.11 -6.15 -14.39
CA LYS A 108 21.83 -5.55 -15.70
C LYS A 108 23.01 -5.73 -16.66
N ASP A 109 24.24 -5.48 -16.22
CA ASP A 109 25.44 -5.63 -17.07
C ASP A 109 25.65 -7.09 -17.50
N ASN A 110 25.39 -8.05 -16.62
CA ASN A 110 25.50 -9.48 -16.92
C ASN A 110 24.53 -9.94 -18.03
N VAL A 111 23.41 -9.24 -18.23
CA VAL A 111 22.44 -9.51 -19.32
C VAL A 111 22.84 -8.80 -20.63
N CYS A 112 23.71 -7.79 -20.57
CA CYS A 112 24.09 -6.96 -21.71
C CYS A 112 25.35 -7.48 -22.40
N SER A 113 25.17 -8.37 -23.39
CA SER A 113 26.28 -8.74 -24.26
C SER A 113 26.76 -7.57 -25.14
N PRO A 114 28.08 -7.42 -25.38
CA PRO A 114 28.61 -6.34 -26.22
C PRO A 114 27.98 -6.34 -27.62
N GLY A 115 27.42 -5.19 -28.03
CA GLY A 115 26.72 -5.04 -29.33
C GLY A 115 25.40 -5.81 -29.44
N GLY A 116 24.93 -6.46 -28.38
CA GLY A 116 23.73 -7.30 -28.39
C GLY A 116 22.40 -6.52 -28.41
N ALA A 117 21.30 -7.27 -28.48
CA ALA A 117 19.95 -6.69 -28.52
C ALA A 117 19.61 -5.89 -27.25
N THR A 118 19.98 -6.39 -26.06
CA THR A 118 19.65 -5.75 -24.77
C THR A 118 20.22 -4.34 -24.65
N ILE A 119 21.48 -4.12 -25.04
CA ILE A 119 22.11 -2.81 -24.89
C ILE A 119 21.49 -1.75 -25.81
N HIS A 120 21.01 -2.16 -27.00
CA HIS A 120 20.26 -1.27 -27.90
C HIS A 120 18.88 -0.91 -27.32
N ALA A 121 18.19 -1.86 -26.69
CA ALA A 121 16.92 -1.59 -26.02
C ALA A 121 17.11 -0.63 -24.83
N LEU A 122 18.12 -0.88 -23.99
CA LEU A 122 18.43 0.00 -22.85
C LEU A 122 18.75 1.42 -23.31
N HIS A 123 19.51 1.60 -24.40
CA HIS A 123 19.81 2.93 -24.92
C HIS A 123 18.55 3.75 -25.27
N VAL A 124 17.53 3.13 -25.86
CA VAL A 124 16.25 3.79 -26.15
C VAL A 124 15.48 4.10 -24.85
N MET A 125 15.50 3.20 -23.87
CA MET A 125 14.88 3.44 -22.55
C MET A 125 15.52 4.63 -21.83
N GLU A 126 16.86 4.73 -21.85
CA GLU A 126 17.59 5.86 -21.26
C GLU A 126 17.29 7.16 -22.02
N SER A 127 17.20 7.12 -23.34
CA SER A 127 16.85 8.28 -24.18
C SER A 127 15.44 8.81 -23.87
N GLY A 128 14.53 7.93 -23.44
CA GLY A 128 13.19 8.29 -23.00
C GLY A 128 13.08 8.76 -21.55
N GLY A 129 14.19 8.83 -20.80
CA GLY A 129 14.17 9.20 -19.38
C GLY A 129 13.50 8.16 -18.48
N PHE A 130 13.62 6.87 -18.81
CA PHE A 130 12.95 5.80 -18.06
C PHE A 130 13.18 5.85 -16.54
N ARG A 131 14.41 6.14 -16.12
CA ARG A 131 14.77 6.22 -14.68
C ARG A 131 14.10 7.38 -13.97
N SER A 132 14.08 8.57 -14.59
CA SER A 132 13.49 9.74 -13.96
C SER A 132 11.98 9.59 -13.83
N LEU A 133 11.30 8.93 -14.77
CA LEU A 133 9.87 8.66 -14.65
C LEU A 133 9.53 7.81 -13.43
N LEU A 134 10.33 6.78 -13.12
CA LEU A 134 10.13 5.95 -11.93
C LEU A 134 10.42 6.72 -10.64
N ILE A 135 11.47 7.53 -10.62
CA ILE A 135 11.81 8.39 -9.47
C ILE A 135 10.67 9.38 -9.20
N ASN A 136 10.18 10.06 -10.24
CA ASN A 136 9.09 11.02 -10.15
C ASN A 136 7.78 10.35 -9.70
N ALA A 137 7.51 9.11 -10.12
CA ALA A 137 6.32 8.38 -9.69
C ALA A 137 6.33 8.10 -8.18
N VAL A 138 7.46 7.64 -7.64
CA VAL A 138 7.64 7.41 -6.20
C VAL A 138 7.51 8.72 -5.42
N GLU A 139 8.18 9.78 -5.89
CA GLU A 139 8.11 11.11 -5.28
C GLU A 139 6.67 11.65 -5.24
N ALA A 140 5.96 11.64 -6.37
CA ALA A 140 4.60 12.15 -6.45
C ALA A 140 3.64 11.37 -5.53
N SER A 141 3.79 10.04 -5.46
CA SER A 141 2.98 9.20 -4.57
C SER A 141 3.28 9.50 -3.09
N CYS A 142 4.55 9.70 -2.72
CA CYS A 142 4.94 10.07 -1.37
C CYS A 142 4.41 11.46 -0.97
N ILE A 143 4.59 12.46 -1.83
CA ILE A 143 4.07 13.82 -1.62
C ILE A 143 2.55 13.79 -1.42
N ARG A 144 1.82 13.07 -2.28
CA ARG A 144 0.37 12.99 -2.15
C ARG A 144 -0.06 12.31 -0.84
N THR A 145 0.69 11.32 -0.37
CA THR A 145 0.43 10.66 0.92
C THR A 145 0.57 11.66 2.08
N ARG A 146 1.64 12.47 2.07
CA ARG A 146 1.86 13.55 3.06
C ARG A 146 0.77 14.61 3.03
N GLU A 147 0.32 15.01 1.84
CA GLU A 147 -0.79 15.96 1.70
C GLU A 147 -2.08 15.43 2.32
N LEU A 148 -2.40 14.15 2.11
CA LEU A 148 -3.58 13.52 2.69
C LEU A 148 -3.49 13.47 4.22
N GLN A 149 -2.31 13.15 4.76
CA GLN A 149 -2.07 13.18 6.21
C GLN A 149 -2.27 14.59 6.77
N TYR A 150 -1.68 15.61 6.13
CA TYR A 150 -1.83 17.00 6.54
C TYR A 150 -3.29 17.47 6.54
N LEU A 151 -4.07 17.11 5.51
CA LEU A 151 -5.49 17.43 5.44
C LEU A 151 -6.28 16.73 6.54
N ALA A 152 -5.99 15.45 6.82
CA ALA A 152 -6.63 14.70 7.89
C ALA A 152 -6.36 15.34 9.27
N ASP A 153 -5.15 15.84 9.51
CA ASP A 153 -4.79 16.52 10.76
C ASP A 153 -5.54 17.85 10.93
N GLN A 154 -5.87 18.53 9.83
CA GLN A 154 -6.68 19.76 9.84
C GLN A 154 -8.16 19.50 10.08
N GLU A 155 -8.70 18.35 9.66
CA GLU A 155 -10.08 17.92 9.91
C GLU A 155 -10.31 17.50 11.38
N ARG A 156 -9.82 18.29 12.35
CA ARG A 156 -10.05 18.08 13.77
C ARG A 156 -11.56 18.13 14.08
N ILE A 157 -12.19 16.97 14.05
CA ILE A 157 -13.51 16.78 14.65
C ILE A 157 -13.31 16.95 16.16
N SER A 158 -13.87 18.02 16.73
CA SER A 158 -13.77 18.20 18.18
C SER A 158 -14.31 16.96 18.91
N PRO A 159 -13.73 16.55 20.06
CA PRO A 159 -14.28 15.45 20.85
C PRO A 159 -15.76 15.63 21.21
N ALA A 160 -16.22 16.88 21.29
CA ALA A 160 -17.62 17.25 21.47
C ALA A 160 -18.48 16.94 20.23
N ALA A 161 -17.97 17.16 19.01
CA ALA A 161 -18.62 16.80 17.77
C ALA A 161 -18.71 15.27 17.60
N ILE A 162 -17.68 14.52 17.99
CA ILE A 162 -17.74 13.03 17.99
C ILE A 162 -18.86 12.54 18.91
N LYS A 163 -18.89 12.98 20.17
CA LYS A 163 -19.96 12.62 21.11
C LYS A 163 -21.35 12.96 20.58
N LYS A 164 -21.51 14.12 19.93
CA LYS A 164 -22.78 14.53 19.36
C LYS A 164 -23.21 13.63 18.19
N THR A 165 -22.30 13.33 17.27
CA THR A 165 -22.61 12.48 16.10
C THR A 165 -22.92 11.04 16.51
N THR A 166 -22.17 10.47 17.46
CA THR A 166 -22.43 9.12 17.98
C THR A 166 -23.73 9.06 18.78
N LEU A 167 -24.03 10.08 19.59
CA LEU A 167 -25.29 10.19 20.33
C LEU A 167 -26.48 10.35 19.37
N ASP A 168 -26.38 11.24 18.38
CA ASP A 168 -27.44 11.47 17.39
C ASP A 168 -27.72 10.21 16.56
N GLN A 169 -26.69 9.43 16.21
CA GLN A 169 -26.85 8.13 15.53
C GLN A 169 -27.49 7.05 16.41
N VAL A 170 -27.15 7.02 17.71
CA VAL A 170 -27.76 6.10 18.68
C VAL A 170 -29.24 6.45 18.94
N LEU A 171 -29.57 7.75 19.00
CA LEU A 171 -30.94 8.23 19.19
C LEU A 171 -31.84 8.04 17.96
N GLN A 172 -31.26 7.84 16.78
CA GLN A 172 -32.00 7.53 15.55
C GLN A 172 -32.26 6.02 15.38
N GLN A 173 -31.74 5.15 16.27
CA GLN A 173 -32.04 3.73 16.23
C GLN A 173 -33.48 3.44 16.71
N PRO A 174 -34.25 2.57 16.01
CA PRO A 174 -35.59 2.21 16.45
C PRO A 174 -35.56 1.58 17.85
N GLY A 175 -36.25 2.19 18.82
CA GLY A 175 -36.33 1.71 20.20
C GLY A 175 -35.58 2.51 21.26
N VAL A 176 -34.82 3.56 20.88
CA VAL A 176 -34.11 4.44 21.83
C VAL A 176 -34.87 5.76 21.99
N THR A 177 -35.48 6.00 23.15
CA THR A 177 -36.13 7.29 23.48
C THR A 177 -35.50 7.95 24.69
N VAL A 178 -35.16 9.24 24.59
CA VAL A 178 -34.71 10.05 25.73
C VAL A 178 -35.92 10.46 26.56
N SER A 179 -36.05 9.94 27.78
CA SER A 179 -37.05 10.41 28.75
C SER A 179 -36.60 11.75 29.34
N GLY A 180 -37.01 12.87 28.73
CA GLY A 180 -36.87 14.20 29.30
C GLY A 180 -37.95 14.46 30.34
N GLY A 181 -37.62 14.30 31.63
CA GLY A 181 -38.47 14.72 32.74
C GLY A 181 -37.88 15.93 33.45
N ALA A 182 -38.62 17.04 33.44
CA ALA A 182 -38.31 18.22 34.24
C ALA A 182 -38.37 17.91 35.75
N ASN A 183 -37.52 18.61 36.51
CA ASN A 183 -37.36 18.64 37.98
C ASN A 183 -36.54 17.53 38.66
N GLY A 184 -35.45 17.96 39.31
CA GLY A 184 -34.99 17.43 40.59
C GLY A 184 -34.18 16.13 40.58
N ASN A 185 -32.85 16.28 40.46
CA ASN A 185 -31.85 15.46 41.15
C ASN A 185 -31.97 13.92 41.00
N SER A 186 -31.50 13.32 39.90
CA SER A 186 -30.94 11.95 39.88
C SER A 186 -30.28 11.58 38.55
N ARG A 187 -29.34 10.62 38.60
CA ARG A 187 -28.43 10.18 37.54
C ARG A 187 -29.15 9.72 36.25
N SER A 188 -28.68 10.16 35.09
CA SER A 188 -29.10 9.68 33.77
C SER A 188 -28.60 8.26 33.50
N GLY A 189 -29.50 7.28 33.44
CA GLY A 189 -29.22 5.91 33.00
C GLY A 189 -29.92 5.60 31.68
N LEU A 190 -29.19 5.01 30.72
CA LEU A 190 -29.77 4.41 29.51
C LEU A 190 -30.49 3.10 29.89
N SER A 191 -31.72 2.94 29.42
CA SER A 191 -32.49 1.70 29.55
C SER A 191 -32.60 1.04 28.17
N LEU A 192 -32.13 -0.21 28.07
CA LEU A 192 -32.32 -1.09 26.92
C LEU A 192 -33.23 -2.23 27.37
N PHE A 193 -34.48 -2.25 26.91
CA PHE A 193 -35.34 -3.42 27.07
C PHE A 193 -35.67 -4.05 25.71
N ASN A 194 -35.45 -5.36 25.67
CA ASN A 194 -35.73 -6.33 24.61
C ASN A 194 -37.15 -6.20 24.03
N ASN A 195 -37.29 -6.58 22.76
CA ASN A 195 -38.35 -7.50 22.37
C ASN A 195 -37.84 -8.49 21.32
N LEU A 196 -37.77 -9.75 21.73
CA LEU A 196 -37.93 -10.93 20.89
C LEU A 196 -39.35 -10.90 20.29
N PHE A 197 -39.46 -10.97 18.97
CA PHE A 197 -40.29 -11.90 18.19
C PHE A 197 -39.86 -11.82 16.72
#